data_AF-A8BM98-F1
#
_entry.id   AF-A8BM98-F1
#
_cell.length_a   1.000
_cell.length_b   1.000
_cell.length_c   1.000
_cell.angle_alpha   90.00
_cell.angle_beta   90.00
_cell.angle_gamma   90.00
#
_symmetry.space_group_name_H-M   'P 1'
#
loop_
_entity.id
_entity.type
_entity.pdbx_description
1 polymer ?
#
loop_
_entity_poly.entity_id
_entity_poly.type
_entity_poly.pdbx_seq_one_letter_code
_entity_poly.pdbx_strand_id
1 'polypeptide(L)'
;MQTQAISFLMPLTALQTSIGLRFVTARGFPGDQRRLLLIQHLPGSQSGVISASRVHFKDIPEYINLPLAYQGIKTKIYSTTEFPYSIYVARSPYGNPRVTVEMRFHFQDCYCGEPAPNWLDNEHLETVDVPADCLRKRQRDELTLKIPHDWICGAESNVSCTTVEIIYNKESNIIRQFIQRHLITQLKTSLKDQFAQILLTFDQWDKLTLGELRSCEESAVQIKQCMYGTKKQRSRSKAQSKSQSTNI
;
A
#
# COMPACT_ATOMS: atom_id res chain seq x y z
N MET A 1 5.87 -12.68 19.40
CA MET A 1 5.38 -11.73 18.38
C MET A 1 5.97 -10.37 18.71
N GLN A 2 6.43 -9.60 17.73
CA GLN A 2 6.94 -8.24 17.91
C GLN A 2 6.07 -7.26 17.13
N THR A 3 5.93 -6.05 17.68
CA THR A 3 5.11 -4.98 17.10
C THR A 3 5.95 -3.69 17.06
N GLN A 4 5.88 -2.97 15.95
CA GLN A 4 6.32 -1.58 15.83
C GLN A 4 5.13 -0.76 15.34
N ALA A 5 5.14 0.56 15.56
CA ALA A 5 4.10 1.44 15.05
C ALA A 5 4.71 2.63 14.30
N ILE A 6 4.02 3.06 13.24
CA ILE A 6 4.29 4.32 12.55
C ILE A 6 2.97 5.03 12.31
N SER A 7 2.90 6.32 12.57
CA SER A 7 1.68 7.10 12.41
C SER A 7 1.89 8.29 11.51
N PHE A 8 0.89 8.55 10.67
CA PHE A 8 0.92 9.58 9.66
C PHE A 8 -0.12 10.64 10.00
N LEU A 9 0.36 11.86 10.22
CA LEU A 9 -0.49 13.03 10.44
C LEU A 9 -0.76 13.70 9.10
N MET A 10 -2.04 13.93 8.81
CA MET A 10 -2.52 14.48 7.54
C MET A 10 -3.51 15.63 7.78
N PRO A 11 -3.46 16.72 6.99
CA PRO A 11 -4.45 17.81 7.01
C PRO A 11 -5.72 17.43 6.23
N LEU A 12 -6.26 16.26 6.50
CA LEU A 12 -7.41 15.64 5.85
C LEU A 12 -8.24 14.91 6.89
N THR A 13 -9.52 14.65 6.62
CA THR A 13 -10.28 13.67 7.40
C THR A 13 -9.72 12.25 7.21
N ALA A 14 -9.94 11.37 8.18
CA ALA A 14 -9.52 9.99 8.16
C ALA A 14 -10.14 9.22 6.98
N LEU A 15 -11.39 9.57 6.64
CA LEU A 15 -12.07 9.05 5.47
C LEU A 15 -11.40 9.49 4.16
N GLN A 16 -11.08 10.79 4.03
CA GLN A 16 -10.34 11.31 2.87
C GLN A 16 -8.97 10.64 2.74
N THR A 17 -8.24 10.47 3.84
CA THR A 17 -6.95 9.76 3.85
C THR A 17 -7.10 8.31 3.38
N SER A 18 -8.15 7.60 3.80
CA SER A 18 -8.45 6.24 3.34
C SER A 18 -8.79 6.18 1.84
N ILE A 19 -9.60 7.12 1.34
CA ILE A 19 -9.95 7.27 -0.08
C ILE A 19 -8.71 7.56 -0.92
N GLY A 20 -7.89 8.52 -0.48
CA GLY A 20 -6.63 8.88 -1.13
C GLY A 20 -5.67 7.68 -1.19
N LEU A 21 -5.56 6.90 -0.12
CA LEU A 21 -4.71 5.69 -0.10
C LEU A 21 -5.17 4.66 -1.15
N ARG A 22 -6.48 4.48 -1.31
CA ARG A 22 -7.04 3.61 -2.36
C ARG A 22 -6.70 4.12 -3.75
N PHE A 23 -6.91 5.41 -4.01
CA PHE A 23 -6.58 6.04 -5.27
C PHE A 23 -5.10 5.88 -5.63
N VAL A 24 -4.20 6.24 -4.70
CA VAL A 24 -2.74 6.11 -4.87
C VAL A 24 -2.32 4.65 -5.05
N THR A 25 -2.95 3.70 -4.37
CA THR A 25 -2.69 2.27 -4.54
C THR A 25 -3.11 1.76 -5.92
N ALA A 26 -4.24 2.22 -6.44
CA ALA A 26 -4.74 1.83 -7.74
C ALA A 26 -3.87 2.42 -8.87
N ARG A 27 -3.68 3.74 -8.83
CA ARG A 27 -2.93 4.52 -9.81
C ARG A 27 -1.44 4.16 -9.81
N GLY A 28 -0.85 4.03 -8.63
CA GLY A 28 0.60 4.07 -8.46
C GLY A 28 1.15 5.50 -8.60
N PHE A 29 2.45 5.65 -8.45
CA PHE A 29 3.15 6.93 -8.52
C PHE A 29 4.58 6.76 -9.08
N PRO A 30 5.25 7.83 -9.54
CA PRO A 30 6.64 7.75 -9.99
C PRO A 30 7.55 7.19 -8.87
N GLY A 31 8.31 6.14 -9.18
CA GLY A 31 9.12 5.42 -8.18
C GLY A 31 8.38 4.31 -7.42
N ASP A 32 7.07 4.14 -7.63
CA ASP A 32 6.33 3.02 -7.06
C ASP A 32 6.77 1.69 -7.69
N GLN A 33 7.56 0.93 -6.94
CA GLN A 33 8.04 -0.40 -7.37
C GLN A 33 6.94 -1.47 -7.32
N ARG A 34 5.74 -1.13 -6.84
CA ARG A 34 4.61 -2.07 -6.72
C ARG A 34 3.98 -2.32 -8.08
N ARG A 35 4.00 -3.58 -8.49
CA ARG A 35 3.16 -4.11 -9.55
C ARG A 35 1.85 -4.61 -8.96
N LEU A 36 0.81 -3.81 -9.07
CA LEU A 36 -0.56 -4.22 -8.75
C LEU A 36 -1.00 -5.35 -9.69
N LEU A 37 -1.53 -6.43 -9.12
CA LEU A 37 -1.98 -7.63 -9.83
C LEU A 37 -3.50 -7.73 -9.88
N LEU A 38 -4.15 -7.28 -8.81
CA LEU A 38 -5.59 -7.43 -8.61
C LEU A 38 -6.09 -6.31 -7.71
N ILE A 39 -7.27 -5.80 -8.05
CA ILE A 39 -8.17 -5.08 -7.15
C ILE A 39 -9.55 -5.71 -7.32
N GLN A 40 -10.22 -6.00 -6.21
CA GLN A 40 -11.58 -6.53 -6.16
C GLN A 40 -12.36 -5.81 -5.08
N HIS A 41 -13.57 -5.35 -5.39
CA HIS A 41 -14.45 -4.73 -4.41
C HIS A 41 -15.11 -5.79 -3.54
N LEU A 42 -15.20 -5.52 -2.24
CA LEU A 42 -15.88 -6.41 -1.30
C LEU A 42 -17.40 -6.36 -1.55
N PRO A 43 -18.06 -7.52 -1.74
CA PRO A 43 -19.50 -7.56 -1.91
C PRO A 43 -20.19 -7.05 -0.63
N GLY A 44 -21.17 -6.16 -0.79
CA GLY A 44 -21.89 -5.54 0.32
C GLY A 44 -21.15 -4.41 1.04
N SER A 45 -19.86 -4.19 0.74
CA SER A 45 -19.13 -3.02 1.25
C SER A 45 -19.19 -1.86 0.26
N GLN A 46 -19.41 -0.66 0.77
CA GLN A 46 -19.41 0.55 -0.07
C GLN A 46 -17.99 1.04 -0.39
N SER A 47 -17.06 0.83 0.54
CA SER A 47 -15.67 1.33 0.46
C SER A 47 -14.60 0.23 0.48
N GLY A 48 -15.00 -1.02 0.75
CA GLY A 48 -14.11 -2.15 0.93
C GLY A 48 -13.48 -2.67 -0.36
N VAL A 49 -12.16 -2.85 -0.33
CA VAL A 49 -11.37 -3.35 -1.46
C VAL A 49 -10.33 -4.37 -1.01
N ILE A 50 -10.25 -5.49 -1.72
CA ILE A 50 -9.15 -6.43 -1.66
C ILE A 50 -8.17 -6.11 -2.78
N SER A 51 -6.87 -6.03 -2.48
CA SER A 51 -5.84 -5.90 -3.49
C SER A 51 -4.73 -6.93 -3.33
N ALA A 52 -4.07 -7.24 -4.44
CA ALA A 52 -2.83 -8.01 -4.45
C ALA A 52 -1.79 -7.29 -5.31
N SER A 53 -0.59 -7.11 -4.77
CA SER A 53 0.54 -6.52 -5.49
C SER A 53 1.81 -7.34 -5.31
N ARG A 54 2.75 -7.13 -6.22
CA ARG A 54 4.12 -7.65 -6.14
C ARG A 54 5.09 -6.49 -6.13
N VAL A 55 6.07 -6.56 -5.25
CA VAL A 55 7.15 -5.59 -5.16
C VAL A 55 8.46 -6.32 -5.29
N HIS A 56 9.44 -5.66 -5.87
CA HIS A 56 10.80 -6.16 -5.96
C HIS A 56 11.77 -5.11 -5.45
N PHE A 57 12.17 -5.23 -4.19
CA PHE A 57 13.19 -4.38 -3.59
C PHE A 57 14.56 -4.84 -4.07
N LYS A 58 15.13 -4.10 -5.02
CA LYS A 58 16.43 -4.38 -5.63
C LYS A 58 17.58 -3.65 -4.94
N ASP A 59 17.30 -2.47 -4.39
CA ASP A 59 18.27 -1.62 -3.70
C ASP A 59 18.46 -2.12 -2.26
N ILE A 60 19.13 -3.27 -2.14
CA ILE A 60 19.44 -3.89 -0.86
C ILE A 60 20.96 -4.08 -0.73
N PRO A 61 21.52 -3.92 0.47
CA PRO A 61 22.96 -4.11 0.67
C PRO A 61 23.45 -5.48 0.21
N GLU A 62 24.66 -5.53 -0.33
CA GLU A 62 25.26 -6.73 -0.94
C GLU A 62 25.26 -7.94 0.01
N TYR A 63 25.56 -7.73 1.30
CA TYR A 63 25.55 -8.80 2.30
C TYR A 63 24.15 -9.42 2.54
N ILE A 64 23.07 -8.69 2.24
CA ILE A 64 21.70 -9.22 2.26
C ILE A 64 21.34 -9.85 0.91
N ASN A 65 21.87 -9.30 -0.19
CA ASN A 65 21.56 -9.76 -1.54
C ASN A 65 22.32 -11.03 -1.93
N LEU A 66 23.52 -11.25 -1.38
CA LEU A 66 24.37 -12.40 -1.67
C LEU A 66 23.66 -13.74 -1.35
N PRO A 67 23.04 -13.93 -0.15
CA PRO A 67 22.21 -15.12 0.12
C PRO A 67 20.97 -15.26 -0.78
N LEU A 68 20.55 -14.17 -1.42
CA LEU A 68 19.41 -14.12 -2.34
C LEU A 68 19.85 -14.29 -3.80
N ALA A 69 21.12 -14.64 -4.04
CA ALA A 69 21.72 -14.73 -5.37
C ALA A 69 21.53 -13.45 -6.21
N TYR A 70 21.67 -12.29 -5.56
CA TYR A 70 21.49 -10.96 -6.16
C TYR A 70 20.09 -10.69 -6.72
N GLN A 71 19.11 -11.50 -6.35
CA GLN A 71 17.75 -11.38 -6.86
C GLN A 71 16.89 -10.36 -6.12
N GLY A 72 17.41 -9.65 -5.10
CA GLY A 72 16.64 -8.71 -4.29
C GLY A 72 15.57 -9.38 -3.42
N ILE A 73 14.83 -8.58 -2.64
CA ILE A 73 13.70 -9.06 -1.85
C ILE A 73 12.44 -8.93 -2.70
N LYS A 74 11.98 -10.06 -3.25
CA LYS A 74 10.65 -10.15 -3.87
C LYS A 74 9.61 -10.19 -2.74
N THR A 75 8.49 -9.51 -2.91
CA THR A 75 7.44 -9.49 -1.88
C THR A 75 6.08 -9.49 -2.56
N LYS A 76 5.17 -10.32 -2.06
CA LYS A 76 3.75 -10.25 -2.40
C LYS A 76 3.02 -9.56 -1.27
N ILE A 77 2.27 -8.52 -1.57
CA ILE A 77 1.45 -7.81 -0.59
C ILE A 77 0.00 -8.11 -0.92
N TYR A 78 -0.73 -8.63 0.06
CA TYR A 78 -2.17 -8.79 0.00
C TYR A 78 -2.77 -7.76 0.93
N SER A 79 -3.78 -7.01 0.49
CA SER A 79 -4.46 -6.08 1.37
C SER A 79 -5.96 -6.22 1.32
N THR A 80 -6.59 -5.91 2.45
CA THR A 80 -8.01 -5.64 2.59
C THR A 80 -8.13 -4.25 3.17
N THR A 81 -8.74 -3.33 2.42
CA THR A 81 -8.84 -1.91 2.76
C THR A 81 -10.31 -1.57 2.95
N GLU A 82 -10.72 -1.24 4.17
CA GLU A 82 -12.11 -0.91 4.49
C GLU A 82 -12.18 0.07 5.66
N PHE A 83 -12.43 1.35 5.39
CA PHE A 83 -12.50 2.37 6.44
C PHE A 83 -13.41 1.94 7.62
N PRO A 84 -12.97 2.06 8.89
CA PRO A 84 -11.75 2.75 9.36
C PRO A 84 -10.53 1.83 9.58
N TYR A 85 -10.54 0.59 9.07
CA TYR A 85 -9.47 -0.38 9.29
C TYR A 85 -8.89 -0.94 7.98
N SER A 86 -7.60 -1.22 7.92
CA SER A 86 -7.06 -1.96 6.78
C SER A 86 -5.95 -2.90 7.19
N ILE A 87 -5.83 -4.01 6.48
CA ILE A 87 -4.83 -5.04 6.77
C ILE A 87 -4.03 -5.28 5.51
N TYR A 88 -2.71 -5.24 5.64
CA TYR A 88 -1.75 -5.51 4.58
C TYR A 88 -0.82 -6.60 5.06
N VAL A 89 -0.68 -7.68 4.28
CA VAL A 89 0.19 -8.81 4.60
C VAL A 89 1.26 -8.91 3.52
N ALA A 90 2.49 -8.56 3.88
CA ALA A 90 3.66 -8.66 3.04
C ALA A 90 4.36 -10.01 3.27
N ARG A 91 4.50 -10.79 2.20
CA ARG A 91 5.14 -12.12 2.22
C ARG A 91 6.32 -12.16 1.26
N SER A 92 7.51 -12.40 1.81
CA SER A 92 8.69 -12.74 1.00
C SER A 92 8.59 -14.21 0.56
N PRO A 93 8.86 -14.54 -0.72
CA PRO A 93 8.95 -15.93 -1.15
C PRO A 93 10.25 -16.59 -0.66
N TYR A 94 11.20 -15.80 -0.14
CA TYR A 94 12.48 -16.27 0.38
C TYR A 94 12.42 -16.62 1.86
N GLY A 95 13.12 -17.70 2.22
CA GLY A 95 13.05 -18.33 3.54
C GLY A 95 11.99 -19.43 3.59
N ASN A 96 12.37 -20.61 4.10
CA ASN A 96 11.42 -21.60 4.58
C ASN A 96 11.63 -21.74 6.10
N PRO A 97 10.69 -21.29 6.95
CA PRO A 97 9.43 -20.64 6.61
C PRO A 97 9.60 -19.22 6.04
N ARG A 98 8.58 -18.74 5.32
CA ARG A 98 8.59 -17.44 4.64
C ARG A 98 8.59 -16.29 5.65
N VAL A 99 9.43 -15.28 5.43
CA VAL A 99 9.36 -14.04 6.19
C VAL A 99 8.04 -13.33 5.86
N THR A 100 7.23 -13.10 6.90
CA THR A 100 5.92 -12.46 6.80
C THR A 100 5.85 -11.26 7.74
N VAL A 101 5.31 -10.16 7.23
CA VAL A 101 5.06 -8.92 7.98
C VAL A 101 3.61 -8.53 7.73
N GLU A 102 2.86 -8.31 8.80
CA GLU A 102 1.49 -7.81 8.78
C GLU A 102 1.51 -6.34 9.16
N MET A 103 0.71 -5.53 8.49
CA MET A 103 0.53 -4.10 8.75
C MET A 103 -0.96 -3.84 8.94
N ARG A 104 -1.36 -3.36 10.12
CA ARG A 104 -2.75 -2.99 10.42
C ARG A 104 -2.87 -1.49 10.49
N PHE A 105 -3.79 -0.94 9.72
CA PHE A 105 -4.03 0.49 9.58
C PHE A 105 -5.28 0.85 10.36
N HIS A 106 -5.17 1.94 11.10
CA HIS A 106 -6.23 2.53 11.90
C HIS A 106 -6.37 3.99 11.47
N PHE A 107 -7.46 4.33 10.77
CA PHE A 107 -7.73 5.68 10.30
C PHE A 107 -8.60 6.40 11.32
N GLN A 108 -8.12 7.51 11.89
CA GLN A 108 -8.84 8.25 12.92
C GLN A 108 -8.73 9.76 12.68
N ASP A 109 -9.82 10.48 12.90
CA ASP A 109 -9.78 11.94 12.98
C ASP A 109 -9.15 12.32 14.33
N CYS A 110 -8.37 13.39 14.33
CA CYS A 110 -7.70 13.92 15.50
C CYS A 110 -7.98 15.42 15.59
N TYR A 111 -8.20 15.92 16.80
CA TYR A 111 -8.43 17.34 17.06
C TYR A 111 -7.35 17.87 18.00
N CYS A 112 -6.91 19.12 17.78
CA CYS A 112 -6.00 19.79 18.70
C CYS A 112 -6.62 19.85 20.10
N GLY A 113 -5.94 19.31 21.10
CA GLY A 113 -6.39 19.34 22.50
C GLY A 113 -7.18 18.11 22.94
N GLU A 114 -7.55 17.21 22.04
CA GLU A 114 -8.01 15.87 22.44
C GLU A 114 -6.81 14.99 22.83
N PRO A 115 -6.97 14.08 23.81
CA PRO A 115 -5.94 13.11 24.12
C PRO A 115 -5.61 12.35 22.85
N ALA A 116 -4.31 12.27 22.54
CA ALA A 116 -3.83 11.56 21.38
C ALA A 116 -4.48 10.15 21.40
N PRO A 117 -5.17 9.74 20.32
CA PRO A 117 -6.11 8.63 20.37
C PRO A 117 -5.42 7.35 20.82
N ASN A 118 -5.84 6.76 21.96
CA ASN A 118 -5.29 5.57 22.63
C ASN A 118 -4.23 4.84 21.80
N TRP A 119 -3.05 5.44 21.75
CA TRP A 119 -1.90 4.83 21.13
C TRP A 119 -1.64 3.68 22.08
N LEU A 120 -1.61 2.45 21.56
CA LEU A 120 -0.96 1.38 22.29
C LEU A 120 0.31 1.99 22.87
N ASP A 121 0.52 1.87 24.19
CA ASP A 121 1.73 2.28 24.89
C ASP A 121 2.92 1.52 24.25
N ASN A 122 3.33 2.01 23.09
CA ASN A 122 4.31 1.40 22.22
C ASN A 122 5.50 2.34 22.28
N GLU A 123 6.49 1.95 23.07
CA GLU A 123 7.77 2.65 23.23
C GLU A 123 8.53 2.87 21.89
N HIS A 124 8.06 2.28 20.79
CA HIS A 124 8.69 2.30 19.45
C HIS A 124 7.78 2.94 18.38
N LEU A 125 6.97 3.91 18.78
CA LEU A 125 6.10 4.66 17.89
C LEU A 125 6.89 5.75 17.13
N GLU A 126 6.89 5.67 15.81
CA GLU A 126 7.40 6.72 14.91
C GLU A 126 6.25 7.60 14.43
N THR A 127 6.33 8.92 14.58
CA THR A 127 5.31 9.84 14.05
C THR A 127 5.86 10.62 12.85
N VAL A 128 5.09 10.68 11.78
CA VAL A 128 5.42 11.35 10.52
C VAL A 128 4.43 12.48 10.29
N ASP A 129 4.93 13.72 10.32
CA ASP A 129 4.25 14.88 9.74
C ASP A 129 4.43 14.81 8.22
N VAL A 130 3.37 14.38 7.52
CA VAL A 130 3.44 14.12 6.07
C VAL A 130 3.65 15.42 5.28
N PRO A 131 2.93 16.54 5.56
CA PRO A 131 3.25 17.82 4.95
C PRO A 131 4.72 18.24 5.10
N ALA A 132 5.28 18.11 6.30
CA ALA A 132 6.68 18.44 6.53
C ALA A 132 7.64 17.49 5.78
N ASP A 133 7.32 16.19 5.70
CA ASP A 133 8.11 15.22 4.91
C ASP A 133 8.09 15.55 3.41
N CYS A 134 6.93 15.95 2.86
CA CYS A 134 6.80 16.42 1.47
C CYS A 134 7.67 17.66 1.21
N LEU A 135 7.62 18.64 2.11
CA LEU A 135 8.41 19.87 2.01
C LEU A 135 9.92 19.58 2.07
N ARG A 136 10.35 18.67 2.95
CA ARG A 136 11.77 18.27 3.07
C ARG A 136 12.26 17.50 1.83
N LYS A 137 11.40 16.68 1.21
CA LYS A 137 11.83 15.74 0.18
C LYS A 137 11.98 16.30 -1.23
N ARG A 138 11.21 17.33 -1.68
CA ARG A 138 11.47 18.14 -2.92
C ARG A 138 10.30 19.02 -3.43
N GLN A 139 9.24 19.32 -2.68
CA GLN A 139 8.00 19.85 -3.28
C GLN A 139 7.48 21.16 -2.69
N ARG A 140 8.31 22.22 -2.69
CA ARG A 140 7.78 23.58 -2.42
C ARG A 140 6.84 24.08 -3.53
N ASP A 141 6.99 23.58 -4.76
CA ASP A 141 6.24 24.07 -5.93
C ASP A 141 5.11 23.13 -6.40
N GLU A 142 5.00 21.90 -5.88
CA GLU A 142 3.99 20.91 -6.32
C GLU A 142 2.83 20.69 -5.33
N LEU A 143 2.91 21.23 -4.12
CA LEU A 143 1.81 21.15 -3.17
C LEU A 143 0.69 22.12 -3.57
N THR A 144 -0.34 21.60 -4.23
CA THR A 144 -1.56 22.33 -4.57
C THR A 144 -2.36 22.76 -3.34
N LEU A 145 -2.22 22.03 -2.22
CA LEU A 145 -2.80 22.40 -0.93
C LEU A 145 -1.88 23.37 -0.18
N LYS A 146 -2.38 24.58 0.10
CA LYS A 146 -1.67 25.55 0.96
C LYS A 146 -1.79 25.11 2.42
N ILE A 147 -0.76 24.48 2.95
CA ILE A 147 -0.70 24.01 4.34
C ILE A 147 0.08 25.05 5.17
N PRO A 148 -0.52 25.65 6.21
CA PRO A 148 0.19 26.55 7.12
C PRO A 148 1.38 25.85 7.79
N HIS A 149 2.44 26.57 8.14
CA HIS A 149 3.58 25.99 8.88
C HIS A 149 3.17 25.44 10.26
N ASP A 150 2.12 25.99 10.88
CA ASP A 150 1.58 25.56 12.17
C ASP A 150 0.25 24.80 12.01
N TRP A 151 0.09 24.04 10.92
CA TRP A 151 -1.17 23.34 10.61
C TRP A 151 -1.64 22.34 11.68
N ILE A 152 -0.74 21.91 12.59
CA ILE A 152 -1.06 21.03 13.72
C ILE A 152 -1.38 21.83 14.99
N CYS A 153 -0.89 23.07 15.13
CA CYS A 153 -1.03 23.88 16.34
C CYS A 153 -2.12 24.94 16.13
N GLY A 154 -3.36 24.62 16.54
CA GLY A 154 -4.50 25.53 16.42
C GLY A 154 -5.39 25.27 15.20
N ALA A 155 -5.36 24.06 14.65
CA ALA A 155 -6.26 23.67 13.58
C ALA A 155 -7.71 23.62 14.06
N GLU A 156 -8.54 24.52 13.53
CA GLU A 156 -10.00 24.34 13.42
C GLU A 156 -10.37 23.37 12.28
N SER A 157 -9.37 22.89 11.53
CA SER A 157 -9.51 22.03 10.35
C SER A 157 -9.36 20.55 10.66
N ASN A 158 -9.94 19.70 9.81
CA ASN A 158 -9.84 18.25 9.91
C ASN A 158 -8.37 17.77 9.86
N VAL A 159 -7.89 17.19 10.95
CA VAL A 159 -6.62 16.47 11.01
C VAL A 159 -6.94 14.99 11.14
N SER A 160 -6.22 14.13 10.42
CA SER A 160 -6.29 12.69 10.63
C SER A 160 -4.95 12.14 11.05
N CYS A 161 -5.02 11.14 11.92
CA CYS A 161 -3.94 10.26 12.26
C CYS A 161 -4.24 8.89 11.69
N THR A 162 -3.36 8.39 10.82
CA THR A 162 -3.38 6.98 10.42
C THR A 162 -2.25 6.23 11.08
N THR A 163 -2.57 5.35 12.03
CA THR A 163 -1.58 4.51 12.71
C THR A 163 -1.45 3.17 12.01
N VAL A 164 -0.22 2.76 11.75
CA VAL A 164 0.13 1.48 11.13
C VAL A 164 0.90 0.62 12.11
N GLU A 165 0.28 -0.44 12.61
CA GLU A 165 0.92 -1.47 13.42
C GLU A 165 1.63 -2.49 12.53
N ILE A 166 2.94 -2.58 12.65
CA ILE A 166 3.79 -3.53 11.92
C ILE A 166 4.06 -4.72 12.83
N ILE A 167 3.38 -5.83 12.57
CA ILE A 167 3.40 -7.06 13.36
C ILE A 167 4.22 -8.12 12.62
N TYR A 168 5.17 -8.73 13.33
CA TYR A 168 6.02 -9.77 12.76
C TYR A 168 6.53 -10.75 13.83
N ASN A 169 6.92 -11.94 13.40
CA ASN A 169 7.55 -12.92 14.28
C ASN A 169 9.06 -12.75 14.25
N LYS A 170 9.67 -12.54 15.42
CA LYS A 170 11.13 -12.44 15.54
C LYS A 170 11.78 -13.70 14.97
N GLU A 171 12.63 -13.51 13.97
CA GLU A 171 13.35 -14.63 13.36
C GLU A 171 14.53 -15.06 14.22
N SER A 172 14.86 -16.35 14.25
CA SER A 172 16.07 -16.87 14.92
C SER A 172 17.27 -16.98 13.97
N ASN A 173 17.02 -17.23 12.68
CA ASN A 173 18.05 -17.32 11.65
C ASN A 173 18.53 -15.92 11.23
N ILE A 174 19.85 -15.69 11.25
CA ILE A 174 20.44 -14.37 11.03
C ILE A 174 20.14 -13.79 9.63
N ILE A 175 20.14 -14.62 8.59
CA ILE A 175 19.82 -14.19 7.22
C ILE A 175 18.33 -13.77 7.14
N ARG A 176 17.44 -14.55 7.76
CA ARG A 176 16.00 -14.23 7.81
C ARG A 176 15.72 -12.99 8.65
N GLN A 177 16.46 -12.78 9.75
CA GLN A 177 16.40 -11.54 10.52
C GLN A 177 16.80 -10.33 9.66
N PHE A 178 17.88 -10.42 8.87
CA PHE A 178 18.28 -9.33 7.99
C PHE A 178 17.24 -9.03 6.90
N ILE A 179 16.71 -10.07 6.25
CA ILE A 179 15.64 -9.94 5.26
C ILE A 179 14.41 -9.28 5.89
N GLN A 180 14.02 -9.70 7.09
CA GLN A 180 12.87 -9.15 7.81
C GLN A 180 13.07 -7.68 8.16
N ARG A 181 14.22 -7.32 8.74
CA ARG A 181 14.55 -5.92 9.08
C ARG A 181 14.51 -5.04 7.84
N HIS A 182 15.17 -5.47 6.77
CA HIS A 182 15.21 -4.69 5.52
C HIS A 182 13.82 -4.59 4.87
N LEU A 183 13.03 -5.67 4.89
CA LEU A 183 11.64 -5.64 4.42
C LEU A 183 10.81 -4.63 5.20
N ILE A 184 10.89 -4.61 6.53
CA ILE A 184 10.18 -3.63 7.38
C ILE A 184 10.61 -2.20 7.02
N THR A 185 11.91 -1.94 6.86
CA THR A 185 12.41 -0.62 6.45
C THR A 185 11.89 -0.19 5.09
N GLN A 186 11.88 -1.09 4.10
CA GLN A 186 11.35 -0.81 2.77
C GLN A 186 9.83 -0.57 2.77
N LEU A 187 9.08 -1.34 3.57
CA LEU A 187 7.65 -1.13 3.75
C LEU A 187 7.37 0.25 4.39
N LYS A 188 8.07 0.62 5.47
CA LYS A 188 7.95 1.95 6.07
C LYS A 188 8.23 3.08 5.08
N THR A 189 9.28 2.93 4.27
CA THR A 189 9.65 3.91 3.24
C THR A 189 8.54 4.03 2.19
N SER A 190 8.04 2.90 1.69
CA SER A 190 6.93 2.88 0.74
C SER A 190 5.65 3.49 1.31
N LEU A 191 5.37 3.32 2.61
CA LEU A 191 4.25 3.98 3.27
C LEU A 191 4.42 5.50 3.29
N LYS A 192 5.59 6.00 3.72
CA LYS A 192 5.87 7.45 3.70
C LYS A 192 5.64 8.04 2.32
N ASP A 193 6.11 7.38 1.28
CA ASP A 193 5.92 7.84 -0.10
C ASP A 193 4.45 7.76 -0.53
N GLN A 194 3.72 6.68 -0.18
CA GLN A 194 2.28 6.59 -0.45
C GLN A 194 1.50 7.73 0.20
N PHE A 195 1.75 8.01 1.49
CA PHE A 195 1.05 9.08 2.20
C PHE A 195 1.41 10.47 1.66
N ALA A 196 2.67 10.70 1.28
CA ALA A 196 3.06 11.92 0.58
C ALA A 196 2.27 12.09 -0.72
N GLN A 197 2.15 11.02 -1.51
CA GLN A 197 1.42 11.02 -2.79
C GLN A 197 -0.08 11.26 -2.64
N ILE A 198 -0.68 10.94 -1.47
CA ILE A 198 -2.06 11.30 -1.18
C ILE A 198 -2.24 12.83 -1.23
N LEU A 199 -1.35 13.59 -0.60
CA LEU A 199 -1.41 15.06 -0.61
C LEU A 199 -1.08 15.65 -1.98
N LEU A 200 -0.08 15.10 -2.66
CA LEU A 200 0.38 15.62 -3.95
C LEU A 200 -0.62 15.42 -5.09
N THR A 201 -1.51 14.44 -4.94
CA THR A 201 -2.55 14.15 -5.92
C THR A 201 -3.93 14.52 -5.43
N PHE A 202 -4.03 15.32 -4.35
CA PHE A 202 -5.29 15.68 -3.69
C PHE A 202 -6.32 16.24 -4.67
N ASP A 203 -5.91 17.14 -5.56
CA ASP A 203 -6.73 17.75 -6.61
C ASP A 203 -7.36 16.76 -7.59
N GLN A 204 -6.76 15.57 -7.73
CA GLN A 204 -7.18 14.54 -8.68
C GLN A 204 -8.19 13.56 -8.08
N TRP A 205 -8.25 13.44 -6.75
CA TRP A 205 -9.09 12.43 -6.10
C TRP A 205 -10.12 12.98 -5.10
N ASP A 206 -9.93 14.16 -4.53
CA ASP A 206 -10.83 14.71 -3.48
C ASP A 206 -12.29 14.87 -3.97
N LYS A 207 -12.46 15.20 -5.25
CA LYS A 207 -13.78 15.41 -5.87
C LYS A 207 -14.40 14.15 -6.45
N LEU A 208 -13.70 13.01 -6.40
CA LEU A 208 -14.21 11.77 -6.96
C LEU A 208 -15.33 11.22 -6.08
N THR A 209 -16.44 10.88 -6.71
CA THR A 209 -17.46 10.03 -6.12
C THR A 209 -16.89 8.63 -5.89
N LEU A 210 -17.50 7.86 -4.97
CA LEU A 210 -17.12 6.46 -4.76
C LEU A 210 -17.26 5.62 -6.04
N GLY A 211 -18.22 5.95 -6.92
CA GLY A 211 -18.38 5.30 -8.22
C GLY A 211 -17.20 5.56 -9.16
N GLU A 212 -16.77 6.82 -9.26
CA GLU A 212 -15.62 7.19 -10.09
C GLU A 212 -14.31 6.58 -9.56
N LEU A 213 -14.13 6.54 -8.23
CA LEU A 213 -12.99 5.86 -7.63
C LEU A 213 -12.96 4.37 -8.01
N ARG A 214 -14.11 3.68 -7.97
CA ARG A 214 -14.22 2.29 -8.42
C ARG A 214 -13.85 2.15 -9.89
N SER A 215 -14.33 3.05 -10.75
CA SER A 215 -13.95 3.06 -12.17
C SER A 215 -12.44 3.28 -12.39
N CYS A 216 -11.78 4.12 -11.57
CA CYS A 216 -10.33 4.27 -11.60
C CYS A 216 -9.61 2.97 -11.20
N GLU A 217 -10.09 2.28 -10.16
CA GLU A 217 -9.55 1.00 -9.69
C GLU A 217 -9.69 -0.11 -10.75
N GLU A 218 -10.86 -0.23 -11.36
CA GLU A 218 -11.12 -1.18 -12.45
C GLU A 218 -10.24 -0.89 -13.68
N SER A 219 -10.14 0.39 -14.07
CA SER A 219 -9.29 0.83 -15.18
C SER A 219 -7.82 0.51 -14.92
N ALA A 220 -7.33 0.74 -13.70
CA ALA A 220 -5.97 0.42 -13.32
C ALA A 220 -5.68 -1.09 -13.43
N VAL A 221 -6.63 -1.94 -13.05
CA VAL A 221 -6.52 -3.40 -13.23
C VAL A 221 -6.45 -3.75 -14.71
N GLN A 222 -7.34 -3.21 -15.54
CA GLN A 222 -7.38 -3.50 -16.98
C GLN A 222 -6.08 -3.08 -17.69
N ILE A 223 -5.61 -1.85 -17.46
CA ILE A 223 -4.36 -1.34 -18.03
C ILE A 223 -3.19 -2.25 -17.64
N LYS A 224 -3.11 -2.66 -16.37
CA LYS A 224 -2.06 -3.55 -15.89
C LYS A 224 -2.19 -4.95 -16.48
N GLN A 225 -3.39 -5.49 -16.65
CA GLN A 225 -3.60 -6.77 -17.35
C GLN A 225 -3.15 -6.70 -18.82
N CYS A 226 -3.37 -5.57 -19.50
CA CYS A 226 -2.89 -5.34 -20.87
C CYS A 226 -1.36 -5.27 -20.93
N MET A 227 -0.73 -4.43 -20.09
CA MET A 227 0.73 -4.24 -20.08
C MET A 227 1.48 -5.53 -19.73
N TYR A 228 0.91 -6.34 -18.84
CA TYR A 228 1.55 -7.52 -18.32
C TYR A 228 1.10 -8.83 -18.93
N GLY A 229 0.18 -8.77 -19.90
CA GLY A 229 -0.40 -9.91 -20.59
C GLY A 229 -1.13 -10.86 -19.63
N THR A 230 -2.44 -10.71 -19.49
CA THR A 230 -3.24 -11.89 -19.15
C THR A 230 -3.18 -12.83 -20.34
N LYS A 231 -2.44 -13.95 -20.21
CA LYS A 231 -2.73 -15.15 -21.00
C LYS A 231 -4.18 -15.54 -20.70
N LYS A 232 -5.16 -14.92 -21.39
CA LYS A 232 -6.45 -15.57 -21.59
C LYS A 232 -6.12 -16.88 -22.29
N GLN A 233 -6.43 -17.97 -21.61
CA GLN A 233 -6.42 -19.31 -22.19
C GLN A 233 -7.06 -19.22 -23.57
N ARG A 234 -6.37 -19.80 -24.57
CA ARG A 234 -6.99 -20.22 -25.83
C ARG A 234 -8.15 -21.15 -25.50
N SER A 235 -9.35 -20.62 -25.32
CA SER A 235 -10.59 -21.38 -25.47
C SER A 235 -11.00 -21.29 -26.93
N ARG A 236 -10.44 -22.20 -27.73
CA ARG A 236 -11.10 -22.84 -28.87
C ARG A 236 -10.20 -24.01 -29.26
N SER A 237 -10.37 -25.08 -28.49
CA SER A 237 -10.14 -26.44 -28.94
C SER A 237 -10.58 -26.54 -30.40
N LYS A 238 -9.67 -27.08 -31.21
CA LYS A 238 -9.89 -27.54 -32.58
C LYS A 238 -11.32 -28.03 -32.73
N ALA A 239 -12.14 -27.32 -33.49
CA ALA A 239 -13.21 -27.98 -34.23
C ALA A 239 -12.48 -29.03 -35.10
N GLN A 240 -12.64 -30.30 -34.75
CA GLN A 240 -12.22 -31.43 -35.56
C GLN A 240 -12.95 -31.32 -36.89
N SER A 241 -12.31 -30.66 -37.84
CA SER A 241 -12.51 -30.93 -39.25
C SER A 241 -11.99 -32.34 -39.54
N LYS A 242 -12.88 -33.17 -40.08
CA LYS A 242 -12.66 -34.47 -40.75
C LYS A 242 -12.67 -35.73 -39.88
N SER A 243 -13.81 -36.43 -39.93
CA SER A 243 -13.86 -37.78 -40.48
C SER A 243 -15.20 -37.97 -41.23
N GLN A 244 -15.12 -37.88 -42.56
CA GLN A 244 -16.09 -38.48 -43.49
C GLN A 244 -16.03 -40.01 -43.39
N SER A 245 -17.10 -40.66 -43.89
CA SER A 245 -17.26 -42.10 -44.25
C SER A 245 -17.20 -43.10 -43.08
N THR A 246 -18.09 -44.07 -42.89
CA THR A 246 -19.07 -44.75 -43.77
C THR A 246 -20.00 -45.58 -42.86
N ASN A 247 -21.31 -45.58 -43.10
CA ASN A 247 -22.20 -46.65 -42.60
C ASN A 247 -22.12 -47.81 -43.60
N ILE A 248 -21.91 -49.01 -43.07
CA ILE A 248 -22.36 -50.29 -43.63
C ILE A 248 -23.65 -50.62 -42.89
#